data_AF-A0AAF0MP06-F1
#
_entry.id   AF-A0AAF0MP06-F1
#
_cell.length_a   1.000
_cell.length_b   1.000
_cell.length_c   1.000
_cell.angle_alpha   90.00
_cell.angle_beta   90.00
_cell.angle_gamma   90.00
#
_symmetry.space_group_name_H-M   'P 1'
#
loop_
_entity.id
_entity.type
_entity.pdbx_description
1 polymer ?
#
loop_
_entity_poly.entity_id
_entity_poly.type
_entity_poly.pdbx_seq_one_letter_code
_entity_poly.pdbx_strand_id
1 'polypeptide(L)'
;MSEPEDISELKHIDMTVRELLTEMKDSSEVIVDLAYASLMYNSTSMAEKVREIEDEMDDLKFATRYKVLLSSRTREDARQLSGLLEVASAADRISDAASDIVGLLRFPPEKRPFITEMLSEADEKIRMIRIADGSSMAGNTIGKLAVEANTGCKIIAVKNRRGWTYDPEGSAKLRAGDTIIVRGTDDGADLLTEYASGKKEWEFEEPVSEEEEETSDKEDEKNEEELTQELNGEGDGE
;
A
#
# COMPACT_ATOMS: atom_id res chain seq x y z
N MET A 1 2.94 1.85 -27.52
CA MET A 1 3.41 0.45 -27.37
C MET A 1 2.94 -0.35 -28.57
N SER A 2 3.76 -1.27 -29.08
CA SER A 2 3.33 -2.26 -30.07
C SER A 2 2.49 -3.31 -29.34
N GLU A 3 1.26 -3.57 -29.79
CA GLU A 3 0.44 -4.65 -29.23
C GLU A 3 1.18 -6.00 -29.43
N PRO A 4 1.36 -6.83 -28.39
CA PRO A 4 2.07 -8.09 -28.52
C PRO A 4 1.27 -9.07 -29.39
N GLU A 5 1.95 -9.66 -30.38
CA GLU A 5 1.36 -10.64 -31.32
C GLU A 5 1.11 -12.02 -30.67
N ASP A 6 1.70 -12.29 -29.49
CA ASP A 6 1.55 -13.53 -28.72
C ASP A 6 1.00 -13.27 -27.31
N ILE A 7 -0.13 -13.92 -27.00
CA ILE A 7 -0.86 -13.82 -25.73
C ILE A 7 -0.01 -14.37 -24.55
N SER A 8 0.96 -15.25 -24.82
CA SER A 8 1.86 -15.79 -23.79
C SER A 8 2.93 -14.80 -23.31
N GLU A 9 3.13 -13.68 -24.02
CA GLU A 9 4.02 -12.59 -23.59
C GLU A 9 3.31 -11.53 -22.74
N LEU A 10 1.98 -11.66 -22.56
CA LEU A 10 1.21 -10.75 -21.72
C LEU A 10 1.53 -10.96 -20.25
N LYS A 11 2.04 -9.91 -19.59
CA LYS A 11 2.27 -9.91 -18.15
C LYS A 11 0.96 -10.12 -17.39
N HIS A 12 1.05 -10.74 -16.21
CA HIS A 12 -0.06 -10.93 -15.26
C HIS A 12 -1.25 -11.77 -15.78
N ILE A 13 -1.09 -12.49 -16.90
CA ILE A 13 -2.18 -13.26 -17.51
C ILE A 13 -2.62 -14.49 -16.69
N ASP A 14 -1.79 -14.95 -15.77
CA ASP A 14 -2.06 -16.03 -14.83
C ASP A 14 -2.91 -15.58 -13.64
N MET A 15 -2.95 -14.27 -13.34
CA MET A 15 -3.72 -13.71 -12.24
C MET A 15 -5.24 -13.75 -12.48
N THR A 16 -5.99 -13.81 -11.39
CA THR A 16 -7.44 -13.62 -11.35
C THR A 16 -7.80 -12.13 -11.40
N VAL A 17 -9.05 -11.81 -11.75
CA VAL A 17 -9.54 -10.41 -11.73
C VAL A 17 -9.40 -9.79 -10.34
N ARG A 18 -9.61 -10.57 -9.28
CA ARG A 18 -9.45 -10.10 -7.90
C ARG A 18 -8.00 -9.70 -7.63
N GLU A 19 -7.05 -10.58 -7.93
CA GLU A 19 -5.61 -10.32 -7.72
C GLU A 19 -5.15 -9.11 -8.54
N LEU A 20 -5.57 -9.01 -9.80
CA LEU A 20 -5.25 -7.85 -10.65
C LEU A 20 -5.77 -6.55 -10.03
N LEU A 21 -7.01 -6.52 -9.55
CA LEU A 21 -7.58 -5.33 -8.91
C LEU A 21 -6.89 -5.00 -7.57
N THR A 22 -6.47 -6.02 -6.80
CA THR A 22 -5.68 -5.81 -5.59
C THR A 22 -4.35 -5.15 -5.91
N GLU A 23 -3.59 -5.67 -6.87
CA GLU A 23 -2.32 -5.08 -7.30
C GLU A 23 -2.50 -3.65 -7.85
N MET A 24 -3.54 -3.41 -8.64
CA MET A 24 -3.86 -2.05 -9.14
C MET A 24 -4.19 -1.09 -7.99
N LYS A 25 -4.97 -1.54 -6.99
CA LYS A 25 -5.28 -0.73 -5.82
C LYS A 25 -4.01 -0.42 -5.04
N ASP A 26 -3.23 -1.43 -4.67
CA ASP A 26 -2.04 -1.26 -3.84
C ASP A 26 -0.98 -0.41 -4.54
N SER A 27 -0.76 -0.64 -5.85
CA SER A 27 0.11 0.18 -6.68
C SER A 27 -0.35 1.64 -6.74
N SER A 28 -1.67 1.89 -6.86
CA SER A 28 -2.22 3.25 -6.88
C SER A 28 -2.05 4.01 -5.56
N GLU A 29 -1.94 3.31 -4.44
CA GLU A 29 -1.63 3.94 -3.14
C GLU A 29 -0.14 4.29 -3.05
N VAL A 30 0.72 3.32 -3.35
CA VAL A 30 2.18 3.48 -3.25
C VAL A 30 2.69 4.58 -4.19
N ILE A 31 2.17 4.63 -5.42
CA ILE A 31 2.66 5.57 -6.43
C ILE A 31 2.42 7.03 -6.01
N VAL A 32 1.30 7.32 -5.34
CA VAL A 32 0.97 8.66 -4.83
C VAL A 32 1.94 9.06 -3.72
N ASP A 33 2.18 8.16 -2.78
CA ASP A 33 3.09 8.41 -1.66
C ASP A 33 4.52 8.66 -2.16
N LEU A 34 4.98 7.86 -3.12
CA LEU A 34 6.29 8.02 -3.75
C LEU A 34 6.37 9.30 -4.58
N ALA A 35 5.29 9.69 -5.26
CA ALA A 35 5.26 10.95 -6.01
C ALA A 35 5.48 12.14 -5.09
N TYR A 36 4.78 12.20 -3.96
CA TYR A 36 4.99 13.24 -2.95
C TYR A 36 6.37 13.17 -2.29
N ALA A 37 6.84 11.97 -1.93
CA ALA A 37 8.18 11.78 -1.39
C ALA A 37 9.28 12.25 -2.36
N SER A 38 9.11 12.00 -3.66
CA SER A 38 10.07 12.40 -4.69
C SER A 38 10.19 13.92 -4.79
N LEU A 39 9.07 14.66 -4.65
CA LEU A 39 9.07 16.11 -4.65
C LEU A 39 9.66 16.67 -3.37
N MET A 40 9.25 16.14 -2.22
CA MET A 40 9.70 16.59 -0.91
C MET A 40 11.21 16.41 -0.73
N TYR A 41 11.76 15.28 -1.19
CA TYR A 41 13.18 14.97 -1.06
C TYR A 41 14.00 15.22 -2.33
N ASN A 42 13.38 15.84 -3.35
CA ASN A 42 13.99 16.10 -4.65
C ASN A 42 14.72 14.87 -5.24
N SER A 43 14.06 13.71 -5.18
CA SER A 43 14.66 12.40 -5.46
C SER A 43 14.28 11.91 -6.85
N THR A 44 15.24 11.91 -7.77
CA THR A 44 15.02 11.39 -9.14
C THR A 44 14.80 9.89 -9.16
N SER A 45 15.42 9.13 -8.25
CA SER A 45 15.25 7.67 -8.20
C SER A 45 13.83 7.26 -7.79
N MET A 46 13.18 8.03 -6.90
CA MET A 46 11.77 7.81 -6.57
C MET A 46 10.86 8.14 -7.74
N ALA A 47 11.18 9.23 -8.46
CA ALA A 47 10.42 9.60 -9.65
C ALA A 47 10.56 8.59 -10.79
N GLU A 48 11.72 7.96 -10.93
CA GLU A 48 11.92 6.82 -11.84
C GLU A 48 11.03 5.64 -11.41
N LYS A 49 11.02 5.29 -10.12
CA LYS A 49 10.14 4.22 -9.64
C LYS A 49 8.66 4.52 -9.87
N VAL A 50 8.22 5.77 -9.70
CA VAL A 50 6.84 6.19 -10.01
C VAL A 50 6.49 5.87 -11.46
N ARG A 51 7.37 6.19 -12.43
CA ARG A 51 7.14 5.86 -13.84
C ARG A 51 7.14 4.36 -14.11
N GLU A 52 8.00 3.61 -13.43
CA GLU A 52 7.97 2.13 -13.53
C GLU A 52 6.63 1.55 -13.06
N ILE A 53 6.08 2.06 -11.95
CA ILE A 53 4.76 1.61 -11.45
C ILE A 53 3.64 2.03 -12.41
N GLU A 54 3.72 3.21 -13.04
CA GLU A 54 2.79 3.62 -14.10
C GLU A 54 2.79 2.65 -15.29
N ASP A 55 3.98 2.30 -15.79
CA ASP A 55 4.12 1.33 -16.87
C ASP A 55 3.54 -0.06 -16.44
N GLU A 56 3.75 -0.49 -15.20
CA GLU A 56 3.18 -1.72 -14.64
C GLU A 56 1.64 -1.64 -14.50
N MET A 57 1.09 -0.47 -14.17
CA MET A 57 -0.35 -0.23 -14.06
C MET A 57 -1.06 -0.41 -15.41
N ASP A 58 -0.43 0.06 -16.50
CA ASP A 58 -0.93 -0.12 -17.87
C ASP A 58 -1.04 -1.61 -18.24
N ASP A 59 -0.04 -2.42 -17.86
CA ASP A 59 -0.04 -3.87 -18.05
C ASP A 59 -1.16 -4.54 -17.24
N LEU A 60 -1.33 -4.19 -15.96
CA LEU A 60 -2.39 -4.70 -15.08
C LEU A 60 -3.80 -4.36 -15.62
N LYS A 61 -3.99 -3.15 -16.12
CA LYS A 61 -5.25 -2.68 -16.72
C LYS A 61 -5.59 -3.46 -17.98
N PHE A 62 -4.60 -3.71 -18.83
CA PHE A 62 -4.79 -4.55 -20.01
C PHE A 62 -5.22 -5.97 -19.61
N ALA A 63 -4.48 -6.60 -18.69
CA ALA A 63 -4.78 -7.94 -18.19
C ALA A 63 -6.19 -8.03 -17.57
N THR A 64 -6.58 -7.00 -16.80
CA THR A 64 -7.92 -6.90 -16.20
C THR A 64 -9.02 -6.85 -17.26
N ARG A 65 -8.88 -5.97 -18.26
CA ARG A 65 -9.84 -5.86 -19.37
C ARG A 65 -9.96 -7.18 -20.13
N TYR A 66 -8.84 -7.81 -20.44
CA TYR A 66 -8.80 -9.09 -21.14
C TYR A 66 -9.53 -10.19 -20.37
N LYS A 67 -9.24 -10.35 -19.07
CA LYS A 67 -9.88 -11.34 -18.20
C LYS A 67 -11.38 -11.10 -18.02
N VAL A 68 -11.78 -9.85 -17.85
CA VAL A 68 -13.19 -9.45 -17.74
C VAL A 68 -13.95 -9.81 -19.01
N LEU A 69 -13.41 -9.50 -20.19
CA LEU A 69 -14.05 -9.79 -21.47
C LEU A 69 -14.24 -11.30 -21.70
N LEU A 70 -13.25 -12.13 -21.33
CA LEU A 70 -13.37 -13.59 -21.43
C LEU A 70 -14.39 -14.18 -20.44
N SER A 71 -14.64 -13.50 -19.33
CA SER A 71 -15.53 -13.96 -18.27
C SER A 71 -16.99 -13.56 -18.50
N SER A 72 -17.24 -12.53 -19.32
CA SER A 72 -18.60 -12.06 -19.62
C SER A 72 -19.32 -12.98 -20.61
N ARG A 73 -20.26 -13.79 -20.11
CA ARG A 73 -21.05 -14.74 -20.92
C ARG A 73 -22.50 -14.33 -21.08
N THR A 74 -23.00 -13.47 -20.18
CA THR A 74 -24.37 -12.97 -20.19
C THR A 74 -24.41 -11.44 -20.11
N ARG A 75 -25.58 -10.86 -20.39
CA ARG A 75 -25.81 -9.41 -20.21
C ARG A 75 -25.68 -8.99 -18.75
N GLU A 76 -26.03 -9.87 -17.81
CA GLU A 76 -25.91 -9.59 -16.39
C GLU A 76 -24.44 -9.63 -15.94
N ASP A 77 -23.65 -10.58 -16.43
CA ASP A 77 -22.20 -10.62 -16.18
C ASP A 77 -21.54 -9.33 -16.68
N ALA A 78 -21.89 -8.88 -17.90
CA ALA A 78 -21.37 -7.64 -18.45
C ALA A 78 -21.70 -6.42 -17.56
N ARG A 79 -22.92 -6.37 -17.01
CA ARG A 79 -23.33 -5.30 -16.10
C ARG A 79 -22.49 -5.31 -14.82
N GLN A 80 -22.30 -6.46 -14.19
CA GLN A 80 -21.53 -6.57 -12.95
C GLN A 80 -20.04 -6.28 -13.17
N LEU A 81 -19.45 -6.87 -14.21
CA LEU A 81 -18.04 -6.70 -14.54
C LEU A 81 -17.71 -5.27 -15.01
N SER A 82 -18.67 -4.52 -15.54
CA SER A 82 -18.47 -3.11 -15.88
C SER A 82 -18.07 -2.26 -14.66
N GLY A 83 -18.61 -2.56 -13.47
CA GLY A 83 -18.23 -1.87 -12.24
C GLY A 83 -16.77 -2.11 -11.86
N LEU A 84 -16.26 -3.33 -12.09
CA LEU A 84 -14.85 -3.65 -11.84
C LEU A 84 -13.91 -2.91 -12.79
N LEU A 85 -14.32 -2.75 -14.06
CA LEU A 85 -13.54 -1.97 -15.03
C LEU A 85 -13.48 -0.49 -14.67
N GLU A 86 -14.53 0.08 -14.07
CA GLU A 86 -14.51 1.46 -13.57
C GLU A 86 -13.52 1.62 -12.42
N VAL A 87 -13.46 0.66 -11.48
CA VAL A 87 -12.47 0.67 -10.39
C VAL A 87 -11.04 0.59 -10.95
N ALA A 88 -10.79 -0.35 -11.87
CA ALA A 88 -9.49 -0.47 -12.53
C ALA A 88 -9.10 0.84 -13.25
N SER A 89 -10.06 1.47 -13.94
CA SER A 89 -9.81 2.75 -14.62
C SER A 89 -9.57 3.91 -13.66
N ALA A 90 -10.15 3.88 -12.46
CA ALA A 90 -9.89 4.89 -11.45
C ALA A 90 -8.47 4.75 -10.86
N ALA A 91 -8.04 3.52 -10.55
CA ALA A 91 -6.68 3.25 -10.05
C ALA A 91 -5.60 3.67 -11.06
N ASP A 92 -5.82 3.38 -12.34
CA ASP A 92 -4.99 3.82 -13.46
C ASP A 92 -4.90 5.36 -13.56
N ARG A 93 -6.03 6.06 -13.49
CA ARG A 93 -6.02 7.54 -13.51
C ARG A 93 -5.30 8.17 -12.32
N ILE A 94 -5.30 7.50 -11.16
CA ILE A 94 -4.50 7.93 -10.00
C ILE A 94 -3.01 7.78 -10.31
N SER A 95 -2.62 6.68 -10.95
CA SER A 95 -1.25 6.42 -11.39
C SER A 95 -0.75 7.48 -12.37
N ASP A 96 -1.52 7.79 -13.41
CA ASP A 96 -1.21 8.85 -14.38
C ASP A 96 -1.00 10.20 -13.68
N ALA A 97 -1.90 10.55 -12.75
CA ALA A 97 -1.80 11.79 -11.98
C ALA A 97 -0.55 11.83 -11.10
N ALA A 98 -0.14 10.70 -10.53
CA ALA A 98 1.11 10.60 -9.78
C ALA A 98 2.34 10.80 -10.69
N SER A 99 2.32 10.28 -11.91
CA SER A 99 3.35 10.53 -12.92
C SER A 99 3.45 12.02 -13.31
N ASP A 100 2.30 12.70 -13.45
CA ASP A 100 2.23 14.15 -13.67
C ASP A 100 2.85 14.95 -12.52
N ILE A 101 2.58 14.54 -11.27
CA ILE A 101 3.15 15.15 -10.05
C ILE A 101 4.69 15.07 -10.10
N VAL A 102 5.27 13.89 -10.37
CA VAL A 102 6.74 13.76 -10.46
C VAL A 102 7.32 14.49 -11.67
N GLY A 103 6.51 14.73 -12.71
CA GLY A 103 6.85 15.59 -13.84
C GLY A 103 7.29 17.00 -13.42
N LEU A 104 6.87 17.48 -12.24
CA LEU A 104 7.29 18.78 -11.69
C LEU A 104 8.78 18.83 -11.32
N LEU A 105 9.47 17.69 -11.16
CA LEU A 105 10.92 17.63 -10.89
C LEU A 105 11.78 18.18 -12.04
N ARG A 106 11.22 18.37 -13.24
CA ARG A 106 11.90 19.08 -14.34
C ARG A 106 12.21 20.54 -14.00
N PHE A 107 11.47 21.11 -13.04
CA PHE A 107 11.71 22.45 -12.55
C PHE A 107 12.62 22.41 -11.31
N PRO A 108 13.62 23.29 -11.24
CA PRO A 108 14.51 23.35 -10.09
C PRO A 108 13.74 23.75 -8.81
N PRO A 109 14.18 23.32 -7.61
CA PRO A 109 13.48 23.56 -6.34
C PRO A 109 13.06 25.02 -6.10
N GLU A 110 13.86 25.99 -6.52
CA GLU A 110 13.60 27.42 -6.34
C GLU A 110 12.35 27.90 -7.11
N LYS A 111 11.93 27.16 -8.14
CA LYS A 111 10.72 27.44 -8.93
C LYS A 111 9.46 26.77 -8.42
N ARG A 112 9.56 26.03 -7.31
CA ARG A 112 8.45 25.34 -6.65
C ARG A 112 8.49 25.50 -5.12
N PRO A 113 8.62 26.74 -4.62
CA PRO A 113 8.94 27.02 -3.21
C PRO A 113 7.86 26.57 -2.21
N PHE A 114 6.61 26.41 -2.66
CA PHE A 114 5.48 26.07 -1.78
C PHE A 114 5.12 24.59 -1.72
N ILE A 115 5.74 23.74 -2.57
CA ILE A 115 5.37 22.32 -2.62
C ILE A 115 5.69 21.62 -1.30
N THR A 116 6.88 21.86 -0.76
CA THR A 116 7.29 21.25 0.52
C THR A 116 6.41 21.73 1.68
N GLU A 117 6.06 23.02 1.70
CA GLU A 117 5.20 23.60 2.74
C GLU A 117 3.78 23.05 2.66
N MET A 118 3.15 23.04 1.48
CA MET A 118 1.82 22.44 1.29
C MET A 118 1.78 20.97 1.68
N LEU A 119 2.77 20.17 1.27
CA LEU A 119 2.83 18.75 1.63
C LEU A 119 3.07 18.53 3.13
N SER A 120 3.60 19.52 3.83
CA SER A 120 3.78 19.48 5.29
C SER A 120 2.54 19.86 6.09
N GLU A 121 1.51 20.42 5.46
CA GLU A 121 0.22 20.77 6.07
C GLU A 121 -0.83 19.66 5.94
N ALA A 122 -0.56 18.60 5.17
CA ALA A 122 -1.46 17.46 5.05
C ALA A 122 -1.64 16.71 6.38
N ASP A 123 -2.83 16.12 6.59
CA ASP A 123 -3.14 15.35 7.80
C ASP A 123 -2.20 14.15 7.96
N GLU A 124 -1.97 13.42 6.85
CA GLU A 124 -0.91 12.41 6.75
C GLU A 124 0.30 12.97 6.01
N LYS A 125 1.48 12.81 6.61
CA LYS A 125 2.72 13.40 6.14
C LYS A 125 3.73 12.33 5.80
N ILE A 126 4.57 12.68 4.84
CA ILE A 126 5.73 11.87 4.47
C ILE A 126 6.92 12.27 5.35
N ARG A 127 7.50 11.31 6.06
CA ARG A 127 8.65 11.51 6.95
C ARG A 127 9.76 10.52 6.63
N MET A 128 11.00 10.99 6.65
CA MET A 128 12.19 10.18 6.48
C MET A 128 12.85 9.97 7.85
N ILE A 129 12.91 8.72 8.30
CA ILE A 129 13.34 8.35 9.65
C ILE A 129 14.55 7.41 9.53
N ARG A 130 15.61 7.68 10.30
CA ARG A 130 16.80 6.82 10.34
C ARG A 130 16.70 5.88 11.54
N ILE A 131 16.96 4.60 11.31
CA ILE A 131 17.05 3.59 12.38
C ILE A 131 18.45 3.69 12.99
N ALA A 132 18.51 4.06 14.27
CA ALA A 132 19.76 4.17 15.03
C ALA A 132 20.29 2.79 15.45
N ASP A 133 21.60 2.73 15.75
CA ASP A 133 22.26 1.49 16.18
C ASP A 133 21.70 0.93 17.48
N GLY A 134 21.12 1.77 18.34
CA GLY A 134 20.50 1.39 19.62
C GLY A 134 18.99 1.16 19.57
N SER A 135 18.36 1.18 18.39
CA SER A 135 16.92 0.95 18.27
C SER A 135 16.59 -0.54 18.32
N SER A 136 15.61 -0.94 19.13
CA SER A 136 15.06 -2.30 19.14
C SER A 136 14.27 -2.68 17.89
N MET A 137 13.94 -1.72 17.02
CA MET A 137 13.43 -2.03 15.69
C MET A 137 14.48 -2.76 14.84
N ALA A 138 15.76 -2.45 15.05
CA ALA A 138 16.84 -3.03 14.28
C ALA A 138 16.92 -4.56 14.51
N GLY A 139 16.97 -5.31 13.41
CA GLY A 139 17.05 -6.76 13.45
C GLY A 139 15.70 -7.47 13.43
N ASN A 140 14.58 -6.74 13.37
CA ASN A 140 13.24 -7.28 13.21
C ASN A 140 12.69 -7.06 11.79
N THR A 141 11.70 -7.84 11.39
CA THR A 141 11.00 -7.66 10.12
C THR A 141 9.86 -6.65 10.27
N ILE A 142 9.47 -6.00 9.17
CA ILE A 142 8.36 -5.04 9.16
C ILE A 142 7.08 -5.68 9.69
N GLY A 143 6.78 -6.90 9.25
CA GLY A 143 5.59 -7.65 9.67
C GLY A 143 5.59 -7.96 11.17
N LYS A 144 6.76 -8.32 11.74
CA LYS A 144 6.87 -8.57 13.18
C LYS A 144 6.70 -7.29 14.01
N LEU A 145 7.17 -6.16 13.49
CA LEU A 145 7.01 -4.88 14.15
C LEU A 145 5.55 -4.39 14.05
N ALA A 146 4.80 -4.79 13.01
CA ALA A 146 3.43 -4.32 12.78
C ALA A 146 3.32 -2.79 12.92
N VAL A 147 4.25 -2.08 12.28
CA VAL A 147 4.48 -0.62 12.47
C VAL A 147 3.21 0.19 12.27
N GLU A 148 2.43 -0.16 11.25
CA GLU A 148 1.19 0.54 10.92
C GLU A 148 0.13 0.37 12.03
N ALA A 149 -0.06 -0.84 12.54
CA ALA A 149 -0.98 -1.08 13.66
C ALA A 149 -0.54 -0.38 14.95
N ASN A 150 0.77 -0.36 15.23
CA ASN A 150 1.32 0.17 16.48
C ASN A 150 1.49 1.70 16.50
N THR A 151 1.62 2.33 15.33
CA THR A 151 1.97 3.76 15.24
C THR A 151 1.08 4.56 14.30
N GLY A 152 0.22 3.91 13.53
CA GLY A 152 -0.52 4.55 12.43
C GLY A 152 0.36 4.95 11.24
N CYS A 153 1.63 4.55 11.22
CA CYS A 153 2.55 4.85 10.12
C CYS A 153 2.75 3.65 9.20
N LYS A 154 2.52 3.84 7.90
CA LYS A 154 2.86 2.88 6.86
C LYS A 154 4.27 3.14 6.35
N ILE A 155 5.11 2.10 6.31
CA ILE A 155 6.44 2.20 5.68
C ILE A 155 6.28 2.06 4.17
N ILE A 156 6.64 3.11 3.42
CA ILE A 156 6.49 3.14 1.95
C ILE A 156 7.81 2.89 1.22
N ALA A 157 8.95 3.11 1.87
CA ALA A 157 10.25 2.81 1.30
C ALA A 157 11.31 2.57 2.39
N VAL A 158 12.28 1.73 2.08
CA VAL A 158 13.46 1.47 2.93
C VAL A 158 14.72 1.66 2.09
N LYS A 159 15.63 2.51 2.54
CA LYS A 159 16.97 2.67 2.00
C LYS A 159 17.98 1.98 2.88
N ASN A 160 18.71 1.04 2.28
CA ASN A 160 19.87 0.41 2.89
C ASN A 160 21.11 0.63 2.00
N ARG A 161 22.21 -0.08 2.29
CA ARG A 161 23.48 0.03 1.53
C ARG A 161 23.36 -0.39 0.05
N ARG A 162 22.35 -1.15 -0.33
CA ARG A 162 22.09 -1.63 -1.69
C ARG A 162 21.20 -0.68 -2.50
N GLY A 163 20.61 0.33 -1.87
CA GLY A 163 19.70 1.26 -2.51
C GLY A 163 18.32 1.28 -1.84
N TRP A 164 17.34 1.78 -2.58
CA TRP A 164 15.95 1.85 -2.16
C TRP A 164 15.23 0.53 -2.48
N THR A 165 14.42 0.10 -1.52
CA THR A 165 13.33 -0.86 -1.70
C THR A 165 12.05 -0.07 -1.50
N TYR A 166 11.15 -0.12 -2.47
CA TYR A 166 9.86 0.56 -2.46
C TYR A 166 8.78 -0.46 -2.15
N ASP A 167 7.75 -0.03 -1.41
CA ASP A 167 6.68 -0.90 -0.90
C ASP A 167 7.20 -2.23 -0.31
N PRO A 168 8.02 -2.16 0.74
CA PRO A 168 8.67 -3.35 1.28
C PRO A 168 7.64 -4.30 1.91
N GLU A 169 7.69 -5.56 1.51
CA GLU A 169 6.88 -6.61 2.15
C GLU A 169 7.14 -6.73 3.67
N GLY A 170 6.18 -7.32 4.39
CA GLY A 170 6.33 -7.64 5.81
C GLY A 170 7.54 -8.54 6.14
N SER A 171 8.05 -9.28 5.17
CA SER A 171 9.25 -10.12 5.28
C SER A 171 10.56 -9.30 5.34
N ALA A 172 10.53 -8.04 4.93
CA ALA A 172 11.70 -7.17 4.86
C ALA A 172 12.26 -6.88 6.26
N LYS A 173 13.57 -7.10 6.42
CA LYS A 173 14.27 -6.95 7.70
C LYS A 173 14.89 -5.56 7.81
N LEU A 174 14.46 -4.79 8.83
CA LEU A 174 15.02 -3.49 9.15
C LEU A 174 16.35 -3.64 9.89
N ARG A 175 17.34 -2.81 9.55
CA ARG A 175 18.68 -2.84 10.16
C ARG A 175 19.08 -1.46 10.67
N ALA A 176 19.98 -1.49 11.66
CA ALA A 176 20.66 -0.31 12.12
C ALA A 176 21.34 0.43 10.95
N GLY A 177 21.10 1.74 10.86
CA GLY A 177 21.58 2.62 9.82
C GLY A 177 20.73 2.68 8.56
N ASP A 178 19.70 1.85 8.43
CA ASP A 178 18.70 1.98 7.37
C ASP A 178 17.91 3.28 7.54
N THR A 179 17.37 3.78 6.43
CA THR A 179 16.50 4.95 6.42
C THR A 179 15.15 4.55 5.84
N ILE A 180 14.09 4.70 6.62
CA ILE A 180 12.73 4.41 6.19
C ILE A 180 12.04 5.71 5.78
N ILE A 181 11.15 5.64 4.80
CA ILE A 181 10.17 6.67 4.53
C ILE A 181 8.83 6.12 4.95
N VAL A 182 8.08 6.94 5.69
CA VAL A 182 6.77 6.57 6.20
C VAL A 182 5.73 7.61 5.84
N ARG A 183 4.49 7.16 5.71
CA ARG A 183 3.29 7.98 5.66
C ARG A 183 2.51 7.76 6.96
N GLY A 184 2.07 8.83 7.60
CA GLY A 184 1.22 8.77 8.79
C GLY A 184 1.00 10.15 9.39
N THR A 185 0.25 10.22 10.49
CA THR A 185 0.04 11.47 11.23
C THR A 185 1.35 11.97 11.86
N ASP A 186 1.39 13.25 12.26
CA ASP A 186 2.54 13.79 12.99
C ASP A 186 2.82 13.00 14.27
N ASP A 187 1.78 12.74 15.07
CA ASP A 187 1.91 12.00 16.33
C ASP A 187 2.46 10.58 16.10
N GLY A 188 1.96 9.88 15.08
CA GLY A 188 2.43 8.56 14.71
C GLY A 188 3.89 8.56 14.27
N ALA A 189 4.27 9.53 13.43
CA ALA A 189 5.62 9.63 12.90
C ALA A 189 6.64 10.06 13.98
N ASP A 190 6.23 10.93 14.91
CA ASP A 190 7.04 11.36 16.04
C ASP A 190 7.25 10.18 17.01
N LEU A 191 6.19 9.43 17.32
CA LEU A 191 6.28 8.18 18.09
C LEU A 191 7.23 7.16 17.43
N LEU A 192 7.07 6.93 16.12
CA LEU A 192 7.95 6.04 15.37
C LEU A 192 9.41 6.52 15.38
N THR A 193 9.64 7.84 15.39
CA THR A 193 10.98 8.42 15.51
C THR A 193 11.61 8.14 16.87
N GLU A 194 10.84 8.13 17.96
CA GLU A 194 11.35 7.75 19.28
C GLU A 194 11.80 6.29 19.31
N TYR A 195 11.02 5.38 18.74
CA TYR A 195 11.40 3.97 18.60
C TYR A 195 12.63 3.80 17.71
N ALA A 196 12.63 4.42 16.53
CA ALA A 196 13.72 4.32 15.56
C ALA A 196 15.04 4.93 16.05
N SER A 197 14.97 5.91 16.96
CA SER A 197 16.16 6.51 17.59
C SER A 197 16.67 5.74 18.82
N GLY A 198 15.90 4.77 19.33
CA GLY A 198 16.21 4.04 20.57
C GLY A 198 15.91 4.83 21.84
N LYS A 199 15.13 5.92 21.74
CA LYS A 199 14.64 6.65 22.93
C LYS A 199 13.55 5.86 23.65
N LYS A 200 12.76 5.11 22.88
CA LYS A 200 11.72 4.19 23.36
C LYS A 200 12.03 2.79 22.85
N GLU A 201 11.78 1.78 23.68
CA GLU A 201 11.92 0.37 23.29
C GLU A 201 10.66 -0.11 22.58
N TRP A 202 10.79 -0.84 21.48
CA TRP A 202 9.66 -1.45 20.78
C TRP A 202 9.02 -2.52 21.66
N GLU A 203 7.73 -2.38 21.91
CA GLU A 203 6.94 -3.38 22.62
C GLU A 203 6.44 -4.40 21.60
N PHE A 204 6.83 -5.66 21.77
CA PHE A 204 6.28 -6.75 20.97
C PHE A 204 5.06 -7.26 21.69
N GLU A 205 3.92 -7.34 21.00
CA GLU A 205 2.75 -8.04 21.53
C GLU A 205 3.18 -9.45 21.92
N GLU A 206 2.83 -9.86 23.14
CA GLU A 206 3.01 -11.25 23.56
C GLU A 206 2.11 -12.10 22.65
N PRO A 207 2.60 -13.24 22.12
CA PRO A 207 1.75 -14.11 21.36
C PRO A 207 0.57 -14.51 22.25
N VAL A 208 -0.64 -14.23 21.77
CA VAL A 208 -1.88 -14.73 22.37
C VAL A 208 -1.72 -16.23 22.54
N SER A 209 -1.97 -16.74 23.74
CA SER A 209 -1.81 -18.18 23.97
C SER A 209 -2.77 -18.96 23.08
N GLU A 210 -2.40 -20.17 22.63
CA GLU A 210 -3.28 -21.03 21.80
C GLU A 210 -4.66 -21.25 22.47
N GLU A 211 -4.73 -21.17 23.81
CA GLU A 211 -5.96 -21.26 24.59
C GLU A 211 -6.86 -20.00 24.47
N GLU A 212 -6.27 -18.82 24.30
CA GLU A 212 -6.96 -17.53 24.13
C GLU A 212 -7.44 -17.32 22.69
N GLU A 213 -6.69 -17.77 21.67
CA GLU A 213 -7.15 -17.80 20.28
C GLU A 213 -8.35 -18.75 20.12
N GLU A 214 -8.26 -19.95 20.69
CA GLU A 214 -9.37 -20.92 20.66
C GLU A 214 -10.63 -20.44 21.40
N THR A 215 -10.52 -19.52 22.36
CA THR A 215 -11.68 -18.95 23.05
C THR A 215 -12.28 -17.79 22.26
N SER A 216 -11.46 -16.94 21.63
CA SER A 216 -11.91 -15.89 20.71
C SER A 216 -12.69 -16.47 19.54
N ASP A 217 -12.14 -17.49 18.85
CA ASP A 217 -12.79 -18.10 17.68
C ASP A 217 -14.16 -18.71 18.03
N LYS A 218 -14.28 -19.33 19.21
CA LYS A 218 -15.54 -19.91 19.71
C LYS A 218 -16.57 -18.84 20.11
N GLU A 219 -16.12 -17.67 20.58
CA GLU A 219 -17.02 -16.54 20.88
C GLU A 219 -17.51 -15.85 19.61
N ASP A 220 -16.65 -15.72 18.59
CA ASP A 220 -17.01 -15.17 17.29
C ASP A 220 -17.98 -16.07 16.52
N GLU A 221 -17.74 -17.39 16.48
CA GLU A 221 -18.69 -18.36 15.89
C GLU A 221 -20.06 -18.29 16.58
N LYS A 222 -20.06 -18.16 17.92
CA LYS A 222 -21.31 -18.10 18.68
C LYS A 222 -22.09 -16.80 18.43
N ASN A 223 -21.38 -15.67 18.29
CA ASN A 223 -22.01 -14.40 17.93
C ASN A 223 -22.59 -14.44 16.51
N GLU A 224 -21.89 -15.04 15.54
CA GLU A 224 -22.43 -15.22 14.19
C GLU A 224 -23.68 -16.12 14.16
N GLU A 225 -23.70 -17.20 14.95
CA GLU A 225 -24.87 -18.07 15.10
C GLU A 225 -26.06 -17.34 15.75
N GLU A 226 -25.83 -16.53 16.78
CA GLU A 226 -26.89 -15.73 17.42
C GLU A 226 -27.45 -14.67 16.45
N LEU A 227 -26.59 -13.97 15.69
CA LEU A 227 -27.01 -13.02 14.66
C LEU A 227 -27.81 -13.69 13.53
N THR A 228 -27.43 -14.89 13.09
CA THR A 228 -28.17 -15.62 12.05
C THR A 228 -29.50 -16.18 12.55
N GLN A 229 -29.62 -16.51 13.84
CA GLN A 229 -30.90 -16.91 14.44
C GLN A 229 -31.87 -15.73 14.62
N GLU A 230 -31.38 -14.56 15.03
CA GLU A 230 -32.20 -13.34 15.13
C GLU A 230 -32.73 -12.92 13.75
N LEU A 231 -31.90 -12.96 12.71
CA LEU A 231 -32.30 -12.62 11.33
C LEU A 231 -33.32 -13.61 10.74
N ASN A 232 -33.31 -14.88 11.17
CA ASN A 232 -34.27 -15.89 10.73
C ASN A 232 -35.56 -15.94 11.59
N GLY A 233 -35.58 -15.28 12.75
CA GLY A 233 -36.70 -15.28 13.69
C GLY A 233 -37.78 -14.22 13.44
N GLU A 234 -37.51 -13.20 12.63
CA GLU A 234 -38.46 -12.11 12.35
C GLU A 234 -39.43 -12.36 11.16
N GLY A 235 -39.48 -13.58 10.63
CA GLY A 235 -40.22 -13.90 9.40
C GLY A 235 -41.65 -14.46 9.54
N ASP A 236 -42.10 -14.88 10.72
CA ASP A 236 -43.40 -15.55 10.88
C ASP A 236 -44.35 -14.74 11.78
N GLY A 237 -44.92 -13.68 11.21
CA GLY A 237 -45.87 -12.84 11.92
C GLY A 237 -46.70 -11.91 11.03
N GLU A 238 -47.41 -12.46 10.03
CA GLU A 238 -48.70 -11.94 9.52
C GLU A 238 -49.49 -12.99 8.71
#